data_AF-A0AAU3HPF6-F1
#
_entry.id   AF-A0AAU3HPF6-F1
#
_cell.length_a   1.000
_cell.length_b   1.000
_cell.length_c   1.000
_cell.angle_alpha   90.00
_cell.angle_beta   90.00
_cell.angle_gamma   90.00
#
_symmetry.space_group_name_H-M   'P 1'
#
loop_
_entity.id
_entity.type
_entity.pdbx_description
1 polymer ?
#
loop_
_entity_poly.entity_id
_entity_poly.type
_entity_poly.pdbx_seq_one_letter_code
_entity_poly.pdbx_strand_id
1 'polypeptide(L)'
;MPAHTRELLDRYEREHGGVRDVLARLRDTADLVATRPDDPGCVPAVRDVHRRLVDEVLPHEAAEERQLYPALAGPLGSDEATSTMSRAHVEIVRLVERIGGHLAALDGGLPAEEVPDLLAALYGLDAVLRLHLAQEEEDYFSLNPSDGPAGR
;
A
#
# COMPACT_ATOMS: atom_id res chain seq x y z
N MET A 1 -9.59 -18.37 -17.60
CA MET A 1 -8.29 -17.76 -17.23
C MET A 1 -7.13 -18.54 -17.83
N PRO A 2 -6.23 -17.92 -18.60
CA PRO A 2 -4.93 -18.51 -19.00
C PRO A 2 -4.13 -18.97 -17.78
N ALA A 3 -3.28 -20.00 -17.94
CA ALA A 3 -2.47 -20.55 -16.84
C ALA A 3 -1.50 -19.49 -16.26
N HIS A 4 -0.84 -18.74 -17.13
CA HIS A 4 0.05 -17.65 -16.75
C HIS A 4 -0.62 -16.59 -15.88
N THR A 5 -1.86 -16.19 -16.20
CA THR A 5 -2.59 -15.20 -15.40
C THR A 5 -2.94 -15.73 -14.00
N ARG A 6 -3.25 -17.03 -13.86
CA ARG A 6 -3.46 -17.66 -12.54
C ARG A 6 -2.17 -17.70 -11.71
N GLU A 7 -1.04 -18.01 -12.34
CA GLU A 7 0.27 -17.97 -11.66
C GLU A 7 0.62 -16.56 -11.15
N LEU A 8 0.27 -15.52 -11.91
CA LEU A 8 0.44 -14.13 -11.48
C LEU A 8 -0.48 -13.79 -10.30
N LEU A 9 -1.78 -14.14 -10.38
CA LEU A 9 -2.73 -13.92 -9.29
C LEU A 9 -2.25 -14.59 -7.99
N ASP A 10 -1.92 -15.89 -8.03
CA ASP A 10 -1.45 -16.62 -6.86
C ASP A 10 -0.15 -16.03 -6.28
N ARG A 11 0.72 -15.48 -7.13
CA ARG A 11 1.97 -14.84 -6.69
C ARG A 11 1.68 -13.54 -5.95
N TYR A 12 0.91 -12.64 -6.54
CA TYR A 12 0.65 -11.33 -5.94
C TYR A 12 -0.23 -11.41 -4.69
N GLU A 13 -1.19 -12.35 -4.65
CA GLU A 13 -1.95 -12.65 -3.43
C GLU A 13 -1.04 -13.08 -2.26
N ARG A 14 0.04 -13.83 -2.52
CA ARG A 14 1.04 -14.15 -1.47
C ARG A 14 1.88 -12.94 -1.07
N GLU A 15 2.18 -12.04 -2.00
CA GLU A 15 2.95 -10.82 -1.73
C GLU A 15 2.15 -9.81 -0.87
N HIS A 16 0.81 -9.82 -0.95
CA HIS A 16 -0.08 -8.97 -0.12
C HIS A 16 0.13 -9.15 1.39
N GLY A 17 0.56 -10.34 1.85
CA GLY A 17 0.91 -10.56 3.25
C GLY A 17 1.99 -9.59 3.74
N GLY A 18 3.02 -9.36 2.92
CA GLY A 18 4.09 -8.40 3.23
C GLY A 18 3.59 -6.95 3.22
N VAL A 19 2.72 -6.60 2.27
CA VAL A 19 2.11 -5.26 2.20
C VAL A 19 1.26 -4.97 3.44
N ARG A 20 0.46 -5.94 3.90
CA ARG A 20 -0.34 -5.83 5.15
C ARG A 20 0.55 -5.60 6.38
N ASP A 21 1.72 -6.23 6.44
CA ASP A 21 2.67 -6.01 7.52
C ASP A 21 3.25 -4.59 7.50
N VAL A 22 3.52 -4.02 6.32
CA VAL A 22 3.95 -2.62 6.18
C VAL A 22 2.82 -1.67 6.61
N LEU A 23 1.59 -1.95 6.18
CA LEU A 23 0.40 -1.18 6.51
C LEU A 23 0.12 -1.15 8.02
N ALA A 24 0.25 -2.28 8.71
CA ALA A 24 0.13 -2.32 10.17
C ALA A 24 1.16 -1.40 10.85
N ARG A 25 2.42 -1.45 10.40
CA ARG A 25 3.46 -0.55 10.91
C ARG A 25 3.23 0.91 10.58
N LEU A 26 2.66 1.22 9.42
CA LEU A 26 2.28 2.57 9.04
C LEU A 26 1.26 3.14 10.03
N ARG A 27 0.23 2.35 10.34
CA ARG A 27 -0.78 2.73 11.34
C ARG A 27 -0.16 2.93 12.72
N ASP A 28 0.65 1.98 13.20
CA ASP A 28 1.32 2.07 14.50
C ASP A 28 2.23 3.31 14.59
N THR A 29 2.93 3.63 13.49
CA THR A 29 3.79 4.82 13.40
C THR A 29 2.97 6.10 13.49
N ALA A 30 1.84 6.17 12.77
CA ALA A 30 0.94 7.31 12.82
C ALA A 30 0.35 7.51 14.22
N ASP A 31 -0.06 6.41 14.88
CA ASP A 31 -0.60 6.44 16.24
C ASP A 31 0.48 6.86 17.27
N LEU A 32 1.74 6.42 17.10
CA LEU A 32 2.88 6.86 17.90
C LEU A 32 3.09 8.38 17.76
N VAL A 33 3.18 8.90 16.53
CA VAL A 33 3.38 10.33 16.26
C VAL A 33 2.20 11.15 16.81
N ALA A 34 0.97 10.67 16.69
CA ALA A 34 -0.22 11.38 17.16
C ALA A 34 -0.31 11.45 18.69
N THR A 35 0.14 10.41 19.39
CA THR A 35 -0.03 10.31 20.85
C THR A 35 1.20 10.77 21.63
N ARG A 36 2.39 10.65 21.04
CA ARG A 36 3.67 10.98 21.67
C ARG A 36 4.65 11.61 20.65
N PRO A 37 4.34 12.79 20.09
CA PRO A 37 5.16 13.41 19.04
C PRO A 37 6.61 13.69 19.48
N ASP A 38 6.85 13.87 20.78
CA ASP A 38 8.19 14.10 21.35
C ASP A 38 8.96 12.80 21.67
N ASP A 39 8.39 11.62 21.39
CA ASP A 39 9.05 10.34 21.64
C ASP A 39 10.26 10.19 20.70
N PRO A 40 11.47 9.87 21.22
CA PRO A 40 12.67 9.71 20.39
C PRO A 40 12.53 8.57 19.35
N GLY A 41 11.56 7.67 19.53
CA GLY A 41 11.21 6.62 18.58
C GLY A 41 10.41 7.08 17.36
N CYS A 42 9.79 8.27 17.37
CA CYS A 42 8.96 8.75 16.26
C CYS A 42 9.73 8.83 14.95
N VAL A 43 10.84 9.57 14.91
CA VAL A 43 11.62 9.76 13.69
C VAL A 43 12.20 8.44 13.14
N PRO A 44 12.81 7.56 13.98
CA PRO A 44 13.19 6.22 13.54
C PRO A 44 12.03 5.39 12.97
N ALA A 45 10.85 5.41 13.60
CA ALA A 45 9.69 4.66 13.12
C ALA A 45 9.20 5.18 11.75
N VAL A 46 9.09 6.50 11.57
CA VAL A 46 8.71 7.11 10.28
C VAL A 46 9.74 6.77 9.19
N ARG A 47 11.04 6.79 9.51
CA ARG A 47 12.09 6.37 8.57
C ARG A 47 12.00 4.90 8.20
N ASP A 48 11.77 4.02 9.18
CA ASP A 48 11.63 2.58 8.94
C ASP A 48 10.44 2.30 8.03
N VAL A 49 9.26 2.84 8.33
CA VAL A 49 8.08 2.58 7.50
C VAL A 49 8.22 3.21 6.11
N HIS A 50 8.76 4.42 5.98
CA HIS A 50 9.01 5.04 4.68
C HIS A 50 9.95 4.18 3.82
N ARG A 51 11.03 3.66 4.41
CA ARG A 51 11.94 2.75 3.71
C ARG A 51 11.21 1.49 3.23
N ARG A 52 10.39 0.86 4.07
CA ARG A 52 9.61 -0.32 3.66
C ARG A 52 8.58 0.01 2.58
N LEU A 53 7.95 1.18 2.63
CA LEU A 53 7.05 1.64 1.56
C LEU A 53 7.78 1.74 0.23
N VAL A 54 8.99 2.33 0.21
CA VAL A 54 9.80 2.48 -1.00
C VAL A 54 10.40 1.15 -1.49
N ASP A 55 10.83 0.28 -0.59
CA ASP A 55 11.57 -0.94 -0.94
C ASP A 55 10.65 -2.16 -1.17
N GLU A 56 9.45 -2.17 -0.59
CA GLU A 56 8.52 -3.32 -0.63
C GLU A 56 7.21 -2.98 -1.34
N VAL A 57 6.52 -1.89 -0.94
CA VAL A 57 5.16 -1.59 -1.44
C VAL A 57 5.19 -0.99 -2.85
N LEU A 58 5.94 0.10 -3.07
CA LEU A 58 5.98 0.72 -4.40
C LEU A 58 6.46 -0.24 -5.52
N PRO A 59 7.46 -1.11 -5.30
CA PRO A 59 7.87 -2.08 -6.31
C PRO A 59 6.82 -3.14 -6.60
N HIS A 60 6.03 -3.54 -5.61
CA HIS A 60 4.93 -4.50 -5.74
C HIS A 60 3.82 -3.93 -6.63
N GLU A 61 3.28 -2.77 -6.29
CA GLU A 61 2.20 -2.08 -7.01
C GLU A 61 2.58 -1.84 -8.48
N ALA A 62 3.82 -1.38 -8.69
CA ALA A 62 4.34 -1.14 -10.03
C ALA A 62 4.56 -2.45 -10.81
N ALA A 63 4.82 -3.58 -10.15
CA ALA A 63 4.94 -4.87 -10.80
C ALA A 63 3.57 -5.43 -11.21
N GLU A 64 2.54 -5.25 -10.40
CA GLU A 64 1.15 -5.61 -10.74
C GLU A 64 0.66 -4.80 -11.94
N GLU A 65 0.87 -3.48 -11.93
CA GLU A 65 0.46 -2.62 -13.04
C GLU A 65 1.14 -3.01 -14.37
N ARG A 66 2.40 -3.45 -14.32
CA ARG A 66 3.15 -3.86 -15.52
C ARG A 66 2.84 -5.29 -15.98
N GLN A 67 2.44 -6.18 -15.08
CA GLN A 67 2.36 -7.62 -15.37
C GLN A 67 0.95 -8.17 -15.22
N LEU A 68 0.30 -7.89 -14.10
CA LEU A 68 -0.98 -8.48 -13.76
C LEU A 68 -2.13 -7.77 -14.46
N TYR A 69 -2.23 -6.44 -14.38
CA TYR A 69 -3.35 -5.70 -15.00
C TYR A 69 -3.49 -5.97 -16.51
N PRO A 70 -2.42 -5.98 -17.33
CA PRO A 70 -2.54 -6.36 -18.73
C PRO A 70 -3.02 -7.81 -18.95
N ALA A 71 -2.67 -8.72 -18.04
CA ALA A 71 -3.12 -10.10 -18.09
C ALA A 71 -4.58 -10.28 -17.64
N LEU A 72 -5.12 -9.33 -16.88
CA LEU A 72 -6.52 -9.27 -16.41
C LEU A 72 -7.45 -8.53 -17.38
N ALA A 73 -6.94 -7.71 -18.30
CA ALA A 73 -7.75 -6.94 -19.26
C ALA A 73 -8.71 -7.80 -20.10
N GLY A 74 -8.27 -8.98 -20.54
CA GLY A 74 -9.15 -9.94 -21.24
C GLY A 74 -10.23 -10.52 -20.32
N PRO A 75 -9.85 -11.12 -19.18
CA PRO A 75 -10.78 -11.66 -18.19
C PRO A 75 -11.81 -10.69 -17.58
N LEU A 76 -11.41 -9.45 -17.30
CA LEU A 76 -12.27 -8.41 -16.72
C LEU A 76 -13.13 -7.70 -17.77
N GLY A 77 -12.87 -7.94 -19.06
CA GLY A 77 -13.71 -7.47 -20.17
C GLY A 77 -13.46 -6.03 -20.62
N SER A 78 -12.68 -5.22 -19.89
CA SER A 78 -12.19 -3.92 -20.36
C SER A 78 -11.02 -3.37 -19.53
N ASP A 79 -10.22 -2.49 -20.15
CA ASP A 79 -9.15 -1.73 -19.49
C ASP A 79 -9.67 -0.73 -18.42
N GLU A 80 -10.97 -0.42 -18.44
CA GLU A 80 -11.60 0.45 -17.45
C GLU A 80 -11.70 -0.20 -16.06
N ALA A 81 -11.71 -1.54 -15.97
CA ALA A 81 -11.76 -2.26 -14.71
C ALA A 81 -10.53 -1.95 -13.83
N THR A 82 -9.33 -1.87 -14.42
CA THR A 82 -8.08 -1.58 -13.70
C THR A 82 -7.76 -0.09 -13.59
N SER A 83 -8.49 0.78 -14.31
CA SER A 83 -8.24 2.24 -14.35
C SER A 83 -8.41 2.92 -12.98
N THR A 84 -9.36 2.48 -12.17
CA THR A 84 -9.56 3.02 -10.81
C THR A 84 -8.38 2.66 -9.90
N MET A 85 -7.78 1.48 -10.09
CA MET A 85 -6.64 0.99 -9.31
C MET A 85 -5.36 1.76 -9.66
N SER A 86 -5.13 2.04 -10.96
CA SER A 86 -4.04 2.92 -11.38
C SER A 86 -4.12 4.32 -10.74
N ARG A 87 -5.32 4.84 -10.45
CA ARG A 87 -5.46 6.11 -9.73
C ARG A 87 -5.07 6.00 -8.25
N ALA A 88 -5.35 4.87 -7.60
CA ALA A 88 -4.88 4.60 -6.25
C ALA A 88 -3.35 4.54 -6.20
N HIS A 89 -2.69 3.86 -7.14
CA HIS A 89 -1.22 3.81 -7.20
C HIS A 89 -0.58 5.20 -7.27
N VAL A 90 -1.14 6.11 -8.08
CA VAL A 90 -0.65 7.50 -8.16
C VAL A 90 -0.75 8.21 -6.81
N GLU A 91 -1.86 8.03 -6.10
CA GLU A 91 -2.05 8.63 -4.78
C GLU A 91 -1.13 8.02 -3.72
N ILE A 92 -0.90 6.71 -3.76
CA ILE A 92 0.06 5.99 -2.91
C ILE A 92 1.46 6.58 -3.09
N VAL A 93 1.95 6.68 -4.33
CA VAL A 93 3.26 7.28 -4.65
C VAL A 93 3.33 8.71 -4.11
N ARG A 94 2.32 9.53 -4.38
CA ARG A 94 2.28 10.93 -3.93
C ARG A 94 2.39 11.06 -2.40
N LEU A 95 1.71 10.19 -1.66
CA LEU A 95 1.74 10.20 -0.20
C LEU A 95 3.06 9.66 0.37
N VAL A 96 3.64 8.62 -0.25
CA VAL A 96 4.97 8.12 0.10
C VAL A 96 6.02 9.22 -0.09
N GLU A 97 5.99 9.92 -1.24
CA GLU A 97 6.87 11.05 -1.52
C GLU A 97 6.69 12.20 -0.52
N ARG A 98 5.44 12.49 -0.12
CA ARG A 98 5.16 13.50 0.91
C ARG A 98 5.78 13.14 2.26
N ILE A 99 5.69 11.88 2.68
CA ILE A 99 6.36 11.39 3.90
C ILE A 99 7.88 11.56 3.77
N GLY A 100 8.44 11.20 2.61
CA GLY A 100 9.87 11.39 2.30
C GLY A 100 10.30 12.86 2.37
N GLY A 101 9.45 13.78 1.90
CA GLY A 101 9.65 15.23 1.99
C GLY A 101 9.72 15.72 3.43
N HIS A 102 8.78 15.29 4.28
CA HIS A 102 8.84 15.60 5.72
C HIS A 102 10.13 15.05 6.34
N LEU A 103 10.50 13.80 6.05
CA LEU A 103 11.74 13.18 6.55
C LEU A 103 13.01 13.93 6.15
N ALA A 104 13.06 14.46 4.93
CA ALA A 104 14.19 15.23 4.41
C ALA A 104 14.33 16.61 5.08
N ALA A 105 13.24 17.16 5.61
CA ALA A 105 13.21 18.43 6.34
C ALA A 105 13.50 18.29 7.85
N LEU A 106 13.64 17.06 8.38
CA LEU A 106 13.87 16.84 9.81
C LEU A 106 15.33 17.10 10.21
N ASP A 107 15.56 18.14 11.02
CA ASP A 107 16.83 18.39 11.71
C ASP A 107 16.92 17.68 13.07
N GLY A 108 16.74 16.35 13.07
CA GLY A 108 16.94 15.50 14.25
C GLY A 108 15.74 15.37 15.21
N GLY A 109 14.61 16.01 14.90
CA GLY A 109 13.34 15.88 15.62
C GLY A 109 12.16 16.23 14.71
N LEU A 110 10.94 15.99 15.19
CA LEU A 110 9.70 16.33 14.47
C LEU A 110 9.14 17.66 15.01
N PRO A 111 9.23 18.77 14.25
CA PRO A 111 8.68 20.05 14.68
C PRO A 111 7.17 19.93 14.93
N ALA A 112 6.67 20.54 16.00
CA ALA A 112 5.26 20.42 16.38
C ALA A 112 4.30 20.94 15.29
N GLU A 113 4.74 21.93 14.52
CA GLU A 113 4.03 22.51 13.38
C GLU A 113 3.92 21.55 12.17
N GLU A 114 4.85 20.61 12.02
CA GLU A 114 4.88 19.63 10.92
C GLU A 114 4.07 18.37 11.24
N VAL A 115 3.81 18.11 12.53
CA VAL A 115 3.08 16.91 13.01
C VAL A 115 1.73 16.74 12.30
N PRO A 116 0.85 17.76 12.18
CA PRO A 116 -0.45 17.58 11.55
C PRO A 116 -0.36 17.15 10.08
N ASP A 117 0.57 17.74 9.33
CA ASP A 117 0.76 17.44 7.91
C ASP A 117 1.38 16.05 7.68
N LEU A 118 2.31 15.64 8.53
CA LEU A 118 2.84 14.29 8.52
C LEU A 118 1.76 13.26 8.87
N LEU A 119 0.94 13.52 9.89
CA LEU A 119 -0.17 12.63 10.26
C LEU A 119 -1.22 12.53 9.15
N ALA A 120 -1.52 13.62 8.46
CA ALA A 120 -2.41 13.61 7.31
C ALA A 120 -1.87 12.69 6.20
N ALA A 121 -0.55 12.71 5.95
CA ALA A 121 0.07 11.83 4.98
C ALA A 121 0.07 10.36 5.43
N LEU A 122 0.43 10.07 6.69
CA LEU A 122 0.50 8.70 7.23
C LEU A 122 -0.89 8.03 7.28
N TYR A 123 -1.90 8.69 7.85
CA TYR A 123 -3.25 8.14 7.91
C TYR A 123 -3.95 8.13 6.54
N GLY A 124 -3.68 9.13 5.70
CA GLY A 124 -4.16 9.15 4.33
C GLY A 124 -3.65 7.95 3.54
N LEU A 125 -2.36 7.65 3.67
CA LEU A 125 -1.74 6.50 3.00
C LEU A 125 -2.27 5.18 3.54
N ASP A 126 -2.43 5.05 4.86
CA ASP A 126 -3.04 3.86 5.49
C ASP A 126 -4.45 3.60 4.94
N ALA A 127 -5.28 4.65 4.84
CA ALA A 127 -6.64 4.52 4.31
C ALA A 127 -6.65 4.14 2.82
N VAL A 128 -5.80 4.76 2.00
CA VAL A 128 -5.73 4.47 0.56
C VAL A 128 -5.23 3.06 0.30
N LEU A 129 -4.14 2.63 0.95
CA LEU A 129 -3.60 1.27 0.82
C LEU A 129 -4.59 0.21 1.29
N ARG A 130 -5.31 0.44 2.40
CA ARG A 130 -6.36 -0.49 2.87
C ARG A 130 -7.46 -0.68 1.84
N LEU A 131 -7.94 0.43 1.28
CA LEU A 131 -9.00 0.38 0.28
C LEU A 131 -8.51 -0.30 -0.99
N HIS A 132 -7.32 0.07 -1.46
CA HIS A 132 -6.71 -0.50 -2.65
C HIS A 132 -6.56 -2.02 -2.55
N LEU A 133 -5.98 -2.51 -1.45
CA LEU A 133 -5.80 -3.94 -1.21
C LEU A 133 -7.13 -4.69 -1.13
N ALA A 134 -8.15 -4.10 -0.50
CA ALA A 134 -9.48 -4.70 -0.43
C ALA A 134 -10.12 -4.83 -1.81
N GLN A 135 -9.91 -3.85 -2.70
CA GLN A 135 -10.39 -3.90 -4.08
C GLN A 135 -9.67 -4.99 -4.88
N GLU A 136 -8.34 -5.07 -4.78
CA GLU A 136 -7.55 -6.13 -5.42
C GLU A 136 -7.99 -7.52 -5.00
N GLU A 137 -8.14 -7.76 -3.70
CA GLU A 137 -8.51 -9.07 -3.18
C GLU A 137 -9.94 -9.48 -3.58
N GLU A 138 -10.88 -8.54 -3.65
CA GLU A 138 -12.24 -8.80 -4.15
C GLU A 138 -12.23 -9.19 -5.64
N ASP A 139 -11.44 -8.48 -6.45
CA ASP A 139 -11.27 -8.77 -7.87
C ASP A 139 -10.56 -10.11 -8.09
N TYR A 140 -9.50 -10.38 -7.33
CA TYR A 140 -8.72 -11.62 -7.44
C TYR A 140 -9.55 -12.82 -7.02
N PHE A 141 -10.30 -12.72 -5.91
CA PHE A 141 -11.22 -13.77 -5.45
C PHE A 141 -12.30 -14.07 -6.50
N SER A 142 -12.85 -13.04 -7.12
CA SER A 142 -13.88 -13.19 -8.16
C SER A 142 -13.35 -13.90 -9.41
N LEU A 143 -12.07 -13.71 -9.75
CA LEU A 143 -11.43 -14.26 -10.95
C LEU A 143 -10.75 -15.62 -10.73
N ASN A 144 -10.38 -15.93 -9.49
CA ASN A 144 -9.70 -17.16 -9.09
C ASN A 144 -10.23 -17.65 -7.73
N PRO A 145 -11.44 -18.24 -7.69
CA PRO A 145 -12.11 -18.66 -6.45
C PRO A 145 -11.48 -19.93 -5.84
N SER A 146 -10.17 -20.11 -5.97
CA SER A 146 -9.44 -21.33 -5.59
C SER A 146 -9.49 -21.62 -4.09
N ASP A 147 -10.01 -20.71 -3.27
CA ASP A 147 -10.53 -21.00 -1.93
C ASP A 147 -11.99 -20.52 -1.78
N GLY A 148 -12.92 -21.32 -2.31
CA GLY A 148 -14.29 -21.30 -1.78
C GLY A 148 -14.24 -21.67 -0.28
N PRO A 149 -15.07 -21.06 0.59
CA PRO A 149 -15.04 -21.36 2.01
C PRO A 149 -15.15 -22.87 2.23
N ALA A 150 -14.15 -23.46 2.89
CA ALA A 150 -14.28 -24.81 3.42
C ALA A 150 -15.57 -24.85 4.25
N GLY A 151 -16.52 -25.63 3.78
CA GLY A 151 -17.90 -25.50 4.21
C GLY A 151 -18.15 -25.75 5.69
N ARG A 152 -19.26 -25.14 6.14
CA ARG A 152 -20.00 -25.22 7.41
C ARG A 152 -19.62 -24.26 8.52
#